data_AF-A0A8T4SSS4-F1
#
_entry.id   AF-A0A8T4SSS4-F1
#
_cell.length_a   1.000
_cell.length_b   1.000
_cell.length_c   1.000
_cell.angle_alpha   90.00
_cell.angle_beta   90.00
_cell.angle_gamma   90.00
#
_symmetry.space_group_name_H-M   'P 1'
#
loop_
_entity.id
_entity.type
_entity.pdbx_description
1 polymer ?
#
loop_
_entity_poly.entity_id
_entity_poly.type
_entity_poly.pdbx_seq_one_letter_code
_entity_poly.pdbx_strand_id
1 'polypeptide(L)'
;MAGEIERKLNEAGYHMLSKDNKIERLILSILKTKNTRYLKSIPFLIYKYNPNIESLFEKTKENNLFANIIHITKEIFHELNIEIKIPEINYKNENLNYNEFREEFKLQLKNENKSGTLIDKLKIYAERNLEMWLSQIFTKKEKQIIKDIMNDRQLSKTDYEYYSRKTKKKLNSITNLQDFSRTIYAKKPECIK
;
A
#
# COMPACT_ATOMS: atom_id res chain seq x y z
N MET A 1 -26.09 24.68 12.19
CA MET A 1 -25.90 24.92 10.74
C MET A 1 -24.70 24.17 10.16
N ALA A 2 -23.54 24.07 10.81
CA ALA A 2 -22.36 23.35 10.29
C ALA A 2 -22.56 21.81 10.10
N GLY A 3 -23.26 21.14 11.01
CA GLY A 3 -23.45 19.67 10.94
C GLY A 3 -24.38 19.19 9.82
N GLU A 4 -25.25 20.05 9.28
CA GLU A 4 -26.16 19.69 8.18
C GLU A 4 -25.45 19.68 6.83
N ILE A 5 -24.47 20.58 6.66
CA ILE A 5 -23.59 20.64 5.49
C ILE A 5 -22.64 19.44 5.50
N GLU A 6 -22.09 19.07 6.66
CA GLU A 6 -21.25 17.86 6.81
C GLU A 6 -21.99 16.56 6.46
N ARG A 7 -23.27 16.44 6.83
CA ARG A 7 -24.07 15.26 6.51
C ARG A 7 -24.29 15.12 5.00
N LYS A 8 -24.64 16.22 4.33
CA LYS A 8 -24.84 16.25 2.87
C LYS A 8 -23.55 15.97 2.08
N LEU A 9 -22.40 16.40 2.60
CA LEU A 9 -21.09 16.13 1.97
C LEU A 9 -20.65 14.66 2.13
N ASN A 10 -20.91 14.05 3.29
CA ASN A 10 -20.65 12.62 3.51
C ASN A 10 -21.55 11.71 2.66
N GLU A 11 -22.83 12.05 2.52
CA GLU A 11 -23.78 11.31 1.67
C GLU A 11 -23.42 11.41 0.18
N ALA A 12 -22.76 12.49 -0.24
CA ALA A 12 -22.24 12.69 -1.59
C ALA A 12 -20.86 12.02 -1.85
N GLY A 13 -20.34 11.25 -0.90
CA GLY A 13 -19.05 10.53 -1.04
C GLY A 13 -17.81 11.35 -0.70
N TYR A 14 -17.97 12.58 -0.19
CA TYR A 14 -16.87 13.40 0.32
C TYR A 14 -16.74 13.20 1.84
N HIS A 15 -15.91 12.23 2.27
CA HIS A 15 -15.61 12.03 3.68
C HIS A 15 -14.88 13.24 4.27
N MET A 16 -15.62 14.14 4.93
CA MET A 16 -15.03 15.34 5.55
C MET A 16 -14.16 14.95 6.74
N LEU A 17 -12.89 15.30 6.63
CA LEU A 17 -11.82 14.82 7.47
C LEU A 17 -11.69 15.65 8.75
N SER A 18 -12.34 15.28 9.86
CA SER A 18 -12.07 15.87 11.18
C SER A 18 -10.66 15.52 11.70
N LYS A 19 -9.76 16.51 11.63
CA LYS A 19 -8.46 16.66 12.32
C LYS A 19 -8.75 16.74 13.82
N ASP A 20 -8.34 15.87 14.74
CA ASP A 20 -6.97 15.72 15.25
C ASP A 20 -6.69 14.31 15.85
N ASN A 21 -7.70 13.46 16.03
CA ASN A 21 -7.56 12.14 16.68
C ASN A 21 -7.37 10.95 15.71
N LYS A 22 -7.08 11.20 14.43
CA LYS A 22 -7.08 10.16 13.40
C LYS A 22 -5.84 9.28 13.41
N ILE A 23 -4.67 9.90 13.57
CA ILE A 23 -3.40 9.17 13.62
C ILE A 23 -3.30 8.38 14.93
N GLU A 24 -3.75 8.95 16.05
CA GLU A 24 -3.79 8.22 17.31
C GLU A 24 -4.68 6.97 17.22
N ARG A 25 -5.90 7.11 16.67
CA ARG A 25 -6.80 5.97 16.43
C ARG A 25 -6.19 4.94 15.50
N LEU A 26 -5.46 5.37 14.46
CA LEU A 26 -4.76 4.48 13.55
C LEU A 26 -3.67 3.69 14.28
N ILE A 27 -2.81 4.35 15.06
CA ILE A 27 -1.77 3.69 15.87
C ILE A 27 -2.40 2.68 16.84
N LEU A 28 -3.46 3.08 17.55
CA LEU A 28 -4.21 2.18 18.45
C LEU A 28 -4.80 0.98 17.70
N SER A 29 -5.31 1.17 16.49
CA SER A 29 -5.82 0.06 15.67
C SER A 29 -4.72 -0.90 15.22
N ILE A 30 -3.56 -0.37 14.84
CA ILE A 30 -2.38 -1.15 14.46
C ILE A 30 -1.90 -1.99 15.64
N LEU A 31 -1.77 -1.38 16.82
CA LEU A 31 -1.39 -2.08 18.06
C LEU A 31 -2.33 -3.23 18.38
N LYS A 32 -3.65 -3.02 18.25
CA LYS A 32 -4.65 -4.09 18.45
C LYS A 32 -4.49 -5.25 17.49
N THR A 33 -4.05 -5.02 16.25
CA THR A 33 -3.85 -6.10 15.27
C THR A 33 -2.68 -7.02 15.59
N LYS A 34 -1.69 -6.54 16.37
CA LYS A 34 -0.41 -7.22 16.65
C LYS A 34 0.35 -7.72 15.41
N ASN A 35 -0.01 -7.23 14.22
CA ASN A 35 0.64 -7.64 12.98
C ASN A 35 1.99 -6.93 12.84
N THR A 36 3.07 -7.71 12.85
CA THR A 36 4.45 -7.20 12.81
C THR A 36 4.73 -6.29 11.62
N ARG A 37 4.09 -6.50 10.47
CA ARG A 37 4.25 -5.61 9.30
C ARG A 37 3.70 -4.21 9.57
N TYR A 38 2.54 -4.11 10.21
CA TYR A 38 1.93 -2.83 10.52
C TYR A 38 2.59 -2.14 11.70
N LEU A 39 3.05 -2.89 12.71
CA LEU A 39 3.78 -2.33 13.86
C LEU A 39 5.03 -1.56 13.41
N LYS A 40 5.74 -2.05 12.39
CA LYS A 40 6.93 -1.39 11.82
C LYS A 40 6.65 -0.02 11.19
N SER A 41 5.40 0.32 10.91
CA SER A 41 5.02 1.64 10.39
C SER A 41 4.88 2.70 11.49
N ILE A 42 4.78 2.30 12.76
CA ILE A 42 4.57 3.21 13.89
C ILE A 42 5.70 4.26 14.04
N PRO A 43 7.00 3.91 13.97
CA PRO A 43 8.07 4.90 14.03
C PRO A 43 7.91 6.02 13.00
N PHE A 44 7.50 5.69 11.77
CA PHE A 44 7.27 6.66 10.71
C PHE A 44 6.02 7.50 10.93
N LEU A 45 4.94 6.91 11.45
CA LEU A 45 3.74 7.67 11.83
C LEU A 45 4.05 8.68 12.95
N ILE A 46 4.90 8.31 13.90
CA ILE A 46 5.37 9.22 14.95
C ILE A 46 6.21 10.34 14.35
N TYR A 47 7.18 10.01 13.50
CA TYR A 47 8.02 10.98 12.81
C TYR A 47 7.20 12.02 12.03
N LYS A 48 6.24 11.54 11.23
CA LYS A 48 5.50 12.38 10.28
C LYS A 48 4.43 13.26 10.93
N TYR A 49 3.77 12.75 11.97
CA TYR A 49 2.57 13.39 12.52
C TYR A 49 2.72 13.86 13.96
N ASN A 50 3.84 13.52 14.63
CA ASN A 50 4.15 13.91 16.00
C ASN A 50 2.95 13.79 16.97
N PRO A 51 2.32 12.60 17.09
CA PRO A 51 1.14 12.40 17.92
C PRO A 51 1.47 12.52 19.42
N ASN A 52 0.45 12.76 20.26
CA ASN A 52 0.64 12.74 21.71
C ASN A 52 0.87 11.31 22.21
N ILE A 53 2.14 10.97 22.45
CA ILE A 53 2.56 9.63 22.89
C ILE A 53 1.98 9.30 24.27
N GLU A 54 1.98 10.23 25.21
CA GLU A 54 1.44 10.02 26.57
C GLU A 54 -0.05 9.64 26.52
N SER A 55 -0.83 10.37 25.71
CA SER A 55 -2.25 10.07 25.51
C SER A 55 -2.47 8.69 24.86
N LEU A 56 -1.57 8.25 23.99
CA LEU A 56 -1.62 6.91 23.40
C LEU A 56 -1.34 5.80 24.42
N PHE A 57 -0.45 6.03 25.40
CA PHE A 57 -0.21 5.10 26.50
C PHE A 57 -1.44 4.94 27.39
N GLU A 58 -2.13 6.02 27.71
CA GLU A 58 -3.36 5.95 28.52
C GLU A 58 -4.48 5.19 27.81
N LYS A 59 -4.55 5.29 26.48
CA LYS A 59 -5.62 4.71 25.65
C LYS A 59 -5.35 3.27 25.21
N THR A 60 -4.10 2.81 25.21
CA THR A 60 -3.75 1.46 24.76
C THR A 60 -3.90 0.44 25.88
N LYS A 61 -4.30 -0.79 25.53
CA LYS A 61 -4.25 -1.94 26.45
C LYS A 61 -2.93 -2.69 26.32
N GLU A 62 -2.15 -2.40 25.28
CA GLU A 62 -0.91 -3.09 24.90
C GLU A 62 0.31 -2.27 25.34
N ASN A 63 0.37 -1.93 26.63
CA ASN A 63 1.35 -0.97 27.16
C ASN A 63 2.79 -1.43 26.94
N ASN A 64 3.08 -2.72 27.12
CA ASN A 64 4.43 -3.25 26.95
C ASN A 64 4.86 -3.23 25.47
N LEU A 65 4.01 -3.72 24.57
CA LEU A 65 4.29 -3.71 23.13
C LEU A 65 4.53 -2.28 22.62
N PHE A 66 3.66 -1.36 23.01
CA PHE A 66 3.82 0.04 22.61
C PHE A 66 5.09 0.66 23.21
N ALA A 67 5.40 0.40 24.49
CA ALA A 67 6.64 0.85 25.13
C ALA A 67 7.90 0.36 24.39
N ASN A 68 7.93 -0.91 23.98
CA ASN A 68 9.05 -1.44 23.20
C ASN A 68 9.17 -0.76 21.83
N ILE A 69 8.06 -0.53 21.14
CA ILE A 69 8.06 0.17 19.84
C ILE A 69 8.54 1.61 20.00
N ILE A 70 8.14 2.30 21.07
CA ILE A 70 8.63 3.65 21.38
C ILE A 70 10.12 3.66 21.69
N HIS A 71 10.61 2.67 22.43
CA HIS A 71 12.05 2.51 22.67
C HIS A 71 12.83 2.34 21.34
N ILE A 72 12.40 1.42 20.49
CA ILE A 72 12.97 1.22 19.14
C ILE A 72 12.90 2.51 18.32
N THR A 73 11.78 3.24 18.40
CA THR A 73 11.63 4.53 17.69
C THR A 73 12.64 5.56 18.19
N LYS A 74 12.87 5.65 19.50
CA LYS A 74 13.88 6.54 20.11
C LYS A 74 15.29 6.19 19.63
N GLU A 75 15.64 4.91 19.59
CA GLU A 75 16.93 4.44 19.07
C GLU A 75 17.12 4.79 17.58
N ILE A 76 16.11 4.55 16.74
CA ILE A 76 16.15 4.89 15.30
C ILE A 76 16.33 6.40 15.12
N PHE A 77 15.61 7.22 15.89
CA PHE A 77 15.70 8.68 15.77
C PHE A 77 17.05 9.21 16.23
N HIS A 78 17.61 8.64 17.29
CA HIS A 78 18.96 8.94 17.74
C HIS A 78 20.01 8.56 16.68
N GLU A 79 19.92 7.37 16.07
CA GLU A 79 20.83 6.95 15.01
C GLU A 79 20.79 7.87 13.77
N LEU A 80 19.61 8.42 13.47
CA LEU A 80 19.37 9.26 12.30
C LEU A 80 19.45 10.77 12.58
N ASN A 81 19.84 11.18 13.79
CA ASN A 81 19.89 12.57 14.22
C ASN A 81 18.56 13.33 14.01
N ILE A 82 17.43 12.66 14.32
CA ILE A 82 16.09 13.24 14.23
C ILE A 82 15.72 13.88 15.57
N GLU A 83 15.53 15.20 15.59
CA GLU A 83 15.17 15.98 16.78
C GLU A 83 13.66 15.93 17.08
N ILE A 84 13.16 14.78 17.53
CA ILE A 84 11.79 14.65 18.04
C ILE A 84 11.84 14.25 19.52
N LYS A 85 11.10 14.98 20.35
CA LYS A 85 10.98 14.68 21.78
C LYS A 85 10.10 13.45 21.98
N ILE A 86 10.72 12.34 22.34
CA ILE A 86 10.03 11.11 22.76
C ILE A 86 10.14 11.00 24.28
N PRO A 87 9.01 10.86 25.01
CA PRO A 87 9.04 10.71 26.46
C PRO A 87 9.79 9.44 26.88
N GLU A 88 10.36 9.45 28.08
CA GLU A 88 10.99 8.26 28.64
C GLU A 88 9.93 7.33 29.23
N ILE A 89 9.95 6.07 28.78
CA ILE A 89 8.91 5.10 29.12
C ILE A 89 9.59 3.82 29.56
N ASN A 90 9.15 3.29 30.69
CA ASN A 90 9.62 2.01 31.18
C ASN A 90 9.09 0.89 30.29
N TYR A 91 9.98 0.07 29.74
CA TYR A 91 9.64 -1.03 28.84
C TYR A 91 10.26 -2.33 29.37
N LYS A 92 9.54 -3.43 29.18
CA LYS A 92 10.08 -4.78 29.36
C LYS A 92 10.58 -5.25 28.01
N ASN A 93 11.82 -5.74 27.95
CA ASN A 93 12.46 -6.17 26.71
C ASN A 93 11.62 -7.26 26.01
N GLU A 94 10.82 -6.87 25.00
CA GLU A 94 10.13 -7.81 24.12
C GLU A 94 11.02 -8.07 22.91
N ASN A 95 10.93 -9.29 22.35
CA ASN A 95 11.79 -9.75 21.27
C ASN A 95 11.35 -9.18 19.90
N LEU A 96 11.30 -7.85 19.78
CA LEU A 96 11.04 -7.13 18.54
C LEU A 96 12.35 -6.96 17.75
N ASN A 97 12.29 -7.19 16.45
CA ASN A 97 13.48 -7.11 15.59
C ASN A 97 13.79 -5.65 15.22
N TYR A 98 14.71 -5.01 15.97
CA TYR A 98 15.18 -3.65 15.71
C TYR A 98 15.56 -3.39 14.24
N ASN A 99 16.34 -4.31 13.65
CA ASN A 99 16.83 -4.15 12.27
C ASN A 99 15.68 -4.04 11.26
N GLU A 100 14.61 -4.82 11.45
CA GLU A 100 13.45 -4.74 10.57
C GLU A 100 12.70 -3.42 10.69
N PHE A 101 12.57 -2.86 11.90
CA PHE A 101 11.94 -1.55 12.12
C PHE A 101 12.79 -0.43 11.50
N ARG A 102 14.10 -0.49 11.68
CA ARG A 102 15.06 0.47 11.12
C ARG A 102 15.03 0.48 9.60
N GLU A 103 15.12 -0.68 8.95
CA GLU A 103 15.13 -0.75 7.49
C GLU A 103 13.79 -0.30 6.89
N GLU A 104 12.66 -0.67 7.51
CA GLU A 104 11.35 -0.21 7.08
C GLU A 104 11.20 1.31 7.23
N PHE A 105 11.65 1.88 8.35
CA PHE A 105 11.66 3.33 8.57
C PHE A 105 12.49 4.06 7.51
N LYS A 106 13.71 3.59 7.24
CA LYS A 106 14.57 4.16 6.18
C LYS A 106 13.92 4.08 4.81
N LEU A 107 13.25 2.97 4.50
CA LEU A 107 12.53 2.78 3.25
C LEU A 107 11.36 3.76 3.13
N GLN A 108 10.59 3.96 4.20
CA GLN A 108 9.48 4.90 4.26
C GLN A 108 9.94 6.35 4.12
N LEU A 109 11.04 6.73 4.79
CA LEU A 109 11.66 8.06 4.68
C LEU A 109 12.16 8.32 3.24
N LYS A 110 12.84 7.34 2.63
CA LYS A 110 13.24 7.42 1.20
C LYS A 110 12.05 7.56 0.26
N ASN A 111 10.92 6.94 0.60
CA ASN A 111 9.70 6.97 -0.20
C ASN A 111 8.85 8.22 0.04
N GLU A 112 9.01 8.92 1.16
CA GLU A 112 8.40 10.22 1.42
C GLU A 112 9.05 11.31 0.56
N ASN A 113 10.39 11.28 0.47
CA ASN A 113 11.16 12.18 -0.39
C ASN A 113 10.95 11.91 -1.89
N LYS A 114 10.39 10.75 -2.24
CA LYS A 114 9.87 10.44 -3.58
C LYS A 114 8.39 10.77 -3.56
N SER A 115 8.06 12.05 -3.71
CA SER A 115 6.70 12.57 -3.82
C SER A 115 5.98 12.00 -5.07
N GLY A 116 5.59 10.73 -5.00
CA GLY A 116 4.53 10.16 -5.81
C GLY A 116 3.28 10.21 -4.95
N THR A 117 2.34 11.06 -5.34
CA THR A 117 0.98 11.14 -4.81
C THR A 117 0.40 9.73 -4.65
N LEU A 118 -0.57 9.50 -3.74
CA LEU A 118 -1.24 8.18 -3.62
C LEU A 118 -1.73 7.62 -4.98
N ILE A 119 -2.07 8.51 -5.91
CA ILE A 119 -2.39 8.24 -7.32
C ILE A 119 -1.21 7.61 -8.06
N ASP A 120 0.00 8.14 -7.89
CA ASP A 120 1.22 7.60 -8.50
C ASP A 120 1.57 6.22 -7.93
N LYS A 121 1.31 5.97 -6.65
CA LYS A 121 1.50 4.62 -6.07
C LYS A 121 0.54 3.62 -6.70
N LEU A 122 -0.75 3.94 -6.81
CA LEU A 122 -1.74 3.08 -7.48
C LEU A 122 -1.39 2.86 -8.95
N LYS A 123 -0.91 3.91 -9.63
CA LYS A 123 -0.43 3.83 -11.00
C LYS A 123 0.80 2.93 -11.12
N ILE A 124 1.79 3.06 -10.25
CA ILE A 124 2.99 2.20 -10.19
C ILE A 124 2.61 0.74 -9.90
N TYR A 125 1.66 0.48 -8.99
CA TYR A 125 1.18 -0.87 -8.72
C TYR A 125 0.45 -1.47 -9.93
N ALA A 126 -0.41 -0.69 -10.59
CA ALA A 126 -1.09 -1.10 -11.81
C ALA A 126 -0.10 -1.39 -12.94
N GLU A 127 0.90 -0.52 -13.13
CA GLU A 127 1.98 -0.70 -14.12
C GLU A 127 2.84 -1.94 -13.83
N ARG A 128 3.20 -2.19 -12.57
CA ARG A 128 3.96 -3.39 -12.18
C ARG A 128 3.15 -4.67 -12.37
N ASN A 129 1.87 -4.66 -12.01
CA ASN A 129 0.99 -5.80 -12.23
C ASN A 129 0.84 -6.07 -13.73
N LEU A 130 0.63 -5.02 -14.54
CA LEU A 130 0.56 -5.14 -15.99
C LEU A 130 1.85 -5.74 -16.56
N GLU A 131 3.03 -5.24 -16.17
CA GLU A 131 4.33 -5.77 -16.60
C GLU A 131 4.54 -7.24 -16.21
N MET A 132 4.11 -7.62 -15.00
CA MET A 132 4.18 -9.00 -14.52
C MET A 132 3.32 -9.93 -15.39
N TRP A 133 2.04 -9.59 -15.58
CA TRP A 133 1.12 -10.38 -16.41
C TRP A 133 1.59 -10.47 -17.86
N LEU A 134 2.05 -9.35 -18.43
CA LEU A 134 2.62 -9.33 -19.76
C LEU A 134 3.85 -10.25 -19.87
N SER A 135 4.70 -10.30 -18.84
CA SER A 135 5.90 -11.15 -18.83
C SER A 135 5.60 -12.63 -18.72
N GLN A 136 4.48 -13.01 -18.10
CA GLN A 136 4.05 -14.41 -17.99
C GLN A 136 3.46 -14.94 -19.31
N ILE A 137 2.79 -14.08 -20.08
CA ILE A 137 2.01 -14.51 -21.25
C ILE A 137 2.73 -14.22 -22.58
N PHE A 138 3.51 -13.14 -22.62
CA PHE A 138 4.12 -12.62 -23.83
C PHE A 138 5.66 -12.63 -23.75
N THR A 139 6.27 -13.01 -24.86
CA THR A 139 7.72 -12.93 -25.07
C THR A 139 8.19 -11.48 -25.14
N LYS A 140 9.50 -11.24 -24.98
CA LYS A 140 10.09 -9.89 -25.03
C LYS A 140 9.71 -9.11 -26.31
N LYS A 141 9.66 -9.79 -27.46
CA LYS A 141 9.28 -9.17 -28.76
C LYS A 141 7.79 -8.84 -28.83
N GLU A 142 6.93 -9.75 -28.36
CA GLU A 142 5.47 -9.52 -28.28
C GLU A 142 5.14 -8.35 -27.34
N LYS A 143 5.83 -8.25 -26.20
CA LYS A 143 5.68 -7.11 -25.28
C LYS A 143 6.03 -5.78 -25.92
N GLN A 144 7.11 -5.74 -26.70
CA GLN A 144 7.52 -4.53 -27.41
C GLN A 144 6.44 -4.08 -28.40
N ILE A 145 5.94 -5.00 -29.22
CA ILE A 145 4.85 -4.73 -30.17
C ILE A 145 3.60 -4.21 -29.46
N ILE A 146 3.20 -4.84 -28.34
CA ILE A 146 2.04 -4.39 -27.55
C ILE A 146 2.25 -2.97 -27.02
N LYS A 147 3.45 -2.66 -26.51
CA LYS A 147 3.80 -1.30 -26.04
C LYS A 147 3.76 -0.30 -27.18
N ASP A 148 4.27 -0.63 -28.36
CA ASP A 148 4.24 0.27 -29.50
C ASP A 148 2.79 0.56 -29.94
N ILE A 149 1.91 -0.45 -29.93
CA ILE A 149 0.46 -0.27 -30.17
C ILE A 149 -0.19 0.61 -29.09
N MET A 150 0.09 0.36 -27.80
CA MET A 150 -0.49 1.15 -26.69
C MET A 150 -0.07 2.61 -26.68
N ASN A 151 1.07 2.93 -27.28
CA ASN A 151 1.60 4.29 -27.39
C ASN A 151 1.32 4.92 -28.77
N ASP A 152 0.38 4.35 -29.55
CA ASP A 152 0.01 4.81 -30.90
C ASP A 152 1.19 4.95 -31.88
N ARG A 153 2.25 4.14 -31.70
CA ARG A 153 3.41 4.12 -32.60
C ARG A 153 3.13 3.23 -33.81
N GLN A 154 3.61 3.66 -34.96
CA GLN A 154 3.54 2.84 -36.18
C GLN A 154 4.42 1.60 -36.05
N LEU A 155 3.85 0.44 -36.38
CA LEU A 155 4.60 -0.81 -36.43
C LEU A 155 5.35 -0.93 -37.75
N SER A 156 6.57 -1.47 -37.70
CA SER A 156 7.26 -1.88 -38.91
C SER A 156 6.50 -3.02 -39.61
N LYS A 157 6.71 -3.19 -40.92
CA LYS A 157 6.07 -4.26 -41.70
C LYS A 157 6.30 -5.64 -41.08
N THR A 158 7.52 -5.89 -40.62
CA THR A 158 7.91 -7.15 -39.96
C THR A 158 7.22 -7.33 -38.61
N ASP A 159 7.11 -6.26 -37.81
CA ASP A 159 6.43 -6.30 -36.51
C ASP A 159 4.92 -6.48 -36.65
N TYR A 160 4.34 -5.89 -37.69
CA TYR A 160 2.92 -6.10 -38.03
C TYR A 160 2.63 -7.54 -38.44
N GLU A 161 3.49 -8.14 -39.26
CA GLU A 161 3.34 -9.56 -39.63
C GLU A 161 3.46 -10.47 -38.41
N TYR A 162 4.43 -10.19 -37.54
CA TYR A 162 4.62 -10.92 -36.28
C TYR A 162 3.40 -10.79 -35.36
N TYR A 163 2.87 -9.56 -35.22
CA TYR A 163 1.65 -9.27 -34.48
C TYR A 163 0.47 -10.10 -35.01
N SER A 164 0.20 -10.01 -36.32
CA SER A 164 -0.95 -10.64 -36.96
C SER A 164 -0.94 -12.17 -36.81
N ARG A 165 0.24 -12.79 -37.02
CA ARG A 165 0.37 -14.26 -36.97
C ARG A 165 0.29 -14.83 -35.56
N LYS A 166 0.81 -14.11 -34.56
CA LYS A 166 1.05 -14.66 -33.22
C LYS A 166 0.39 -13.86 -32.11
N THR A 167 0.77 -12.59 -31.93
CA THR A 167 0.33 -11.75 -30.81
C THR A 167 -1.19 -11.55 -30.82
N LYS A 168 -1.79 -11.30 -32.00
CA LYS A 168 -3.23 -11.10 -32.17
C LYS A 168 -4.03 -12.34 -31.75
N LYS A 169 -3.58 -13.54 -32.12
CA LYS A 169 -4.25 -14.78 -31.75
C LYS A 169 -4.24 -15.01 -30.24
N LYS A 170 -3.10 -14.77 -29.57
CA LYS A 170 -3.00 -14.85 -28.11
C LYS A 170 -3.93 -13.85 -27.41
N LEU A 171 -3.96 -12.61 -27.88
CA LEU A 171 -4.85 -11.58 -27.33
C LEU A 171 -6.32 -12.02 -27.43
N ASN A 172 -6.75 -12.53 -28.59
CA ASN A 172 -8.10 -13.07 -28.76
C ASN A 172 -8.38 -14.25 -27.80
N SER A 173 -7.42 -15.15 -27.58
CA SER A 173 -7.59 -16.25 -26.62
C SER A 173 -7.80 -15.76 -25.18
N ILE A 174 -7.11 -14.69 -24.78
CA ILE A 174 -7.26 -14.09 -23.44
C ILE A 174 -8.66 -13.48 -23.30
N THR A 175 -9.15 -12.78 -24.32
CA THR A 175 -10.52 -12.24 -24.34
C THR A 175 -11.56 -13.35 -24.17
N ASN A 176 -11.43 -14.43 -24.94
CA ASN A 176 -12.35 -15.57 -24.84
C ASN A 176 -12.28 -16.25 -23.46
N LEU A 177 -11.09 -16.32 -22.84
CA LEU A 177 -10.92 -16.85 -21.49
C LEU A 177 -11.62 -15.98 -20.43
N GLN A 178 -11.59 -14.66 -20.61
CA GLN A 178 -12.31 -13.73 -19.75
C GLN A 178 -13.82 -13.95 -19.83
N ASP A 179 -14.36 -14.19 -21.02
CA ASP A 179 -15.80 -14.46 -21.19
C ASP A 179 -16.20 -15.85 -20.64
N PHE A 180 -15.35 -16.86 -20.85
CA PHE A 180 -15.52 -18.17 -20.21
C PHE A 180 -15.54 -18.05 -18.68
N SER A 181 -14.57 -17.33 -18.09
CA SER A 181 -14.50 -17.18 -16.63
C SER A 181 -15.71 -16.44 -16.05
N ARG A 182 -16.21 -15.39 -16.73
CA ARG A 182 -17.48 -14.73 -16.38
C ARG A 182 -18.66 -15.70 -16.40
N THR A 183 -18.72 -16.56 -17.43
CA THR A 183 -19.78 -17.56 -17.59
C THR A 183 -19.76 -18.57 -16.44
N ILE A 184 -18.58 -19.06 -16.05
CA ILE A 184 -18.43 -19.99 -14.92
C ILE A 184 -18.79 -19.31 -13.60
N TYR A 185 -18.34 -18.07 -13.37
CA TYR A 185 -18.63 -17.34 -12.13
C TYR A 185 -20.12 -17.06 -11.94
N ALA A 186 -20.87 -16.89 -13.03
CA ALA A 186 -22.31 -16.72 -13.00
C ALA A 186 -23.07 -18.01 -12.61
N LYS A 187 -22.45 -19.18 -12.76
CA LYS A 187 -23.06 -20.45 -12.33
C LYS A 187 -22.87 -20.62 -10.83
N LYS A 188 -23.97 -20.72 -10.09
CA LYS A 188 -23.95 -21.15 -8.68
C LYS A 188 -23.83 -22.67 -8.65
N PRO A 189 -22.76 -23.25 -8.10
CA PRO A 189 -22.67 -24.70 -7.95
C PRO A 189 -23.65 -25.16 -6.87
N GLU A 190 -24.51 -26.11 -7.22
CA GLU A 190 -25.34 -26.81 -6.24
C GLU A 190 -24.51 -27.91 -5.59
N CYS A 191 -24.44 -27.91 -4.27
CA CYS A 191 -23.79 -28.97 -3.50
C CYS A 191 -24.80 -30.11 -3.34
N ILE A 192 -24.52 -31.26 -3.97
CA ILE A 192 -25.28 -32.49 -3.75
C ILE A 192 -24.95 -32.94 -2.31
N LYS A 193 -25.98 -32.97 -1.46
CA LYS A 193 -25.90 -33.50 -0.09
C LYS A 193 -26.16 -34.99 -0.06
#